data_AF-A0A930XMS5-F1
#
_entry.id   AF-A0A930XMS5-F1
#
_cell.length_a   1.000
_cell.length_b   1.000
_cell.length_c   1.000
_cell.angle_alpha   90.00
_cell.angle_beta   90.00
_cell.angle_gamma   90.00
#
_symmetry.space_group_name_H-M   'P 1'
#
loop_
_entity.id
_entity.type
_entity.pdbx_description
1 polymer ?
#
loop_
_entity_poly.entity_id
_entity_poly.type
_entity_poly.pdbx_seq_one_letter_code
_entity_poly.pdbx_strand_id
1 'polypeptide(L)' 'MSRFKRNLAIFIGIDRYNNGISPLGTTVTDATAIALFATVMHPTLHSLLLESN' A
#
# COMPACT_ATOMS: atom_id res chain seq x y z
N MET A 1 -12.88 -17.95 23.15
CA MET A 1 -13.38 -16.73 22.46
C MET A 1 -12.39 -16.34 21.38
N SER A 2 -12.77 -16.45 20.11
CA SER A 2 -11.98 -15.90 19.00
C SER A 2 -12.00 -14.38 19.12
N ARG A 3 -10.85 -13.78 19.44
CA ARG A 3 -10.71 -12.34 19.60
C ARG A 3 -10.76 -11.71 18.19
N PHE A 4 -11.93 -11.20 17.80
CA PHE A 4 -12.09 -10.43 16.59
C PHE A 4 -11.11 -9.25 16.61
N LYS A 5 -10.03 -9.36 15.82
CA LYS A 5 -9.02 -8.31 15.64
C LYS A 5 -9.24 -7.69 14.27
N ARG A 6 -9.71 -6.43 14.24
CA ARG A 6 -9.58 -5.59 13.05
C ARG A 6 -8.13 -5.14 12.98
N ASN A 7 -7.40 -5.64 11.99
CA ASN A 7 -6.07 -5.16 11.67
C ASN A 7 -6.21 -4.35 10.37
N LEU A 8 -5.52 -3.21 10.27
CA LEU A 8 -5.47 -2.38 9.08
C LEU A 8 -4.01 -2.19 8.66
N ALA A 9 -3.70 -2.49 7.41
CA ALA A 9 -2.42 -2.19 6.80
C ALA A 9 -2.64 -1.17 5.69
N ILE A 10 -1.80 -0.14 5.66
CA ILE A 10 -1.84 0.92 4.66
C ILE A 10 -0.48 0.93 3.96
N PHE A 11 -0.49 0.80 2.65
CA PHE A 11 0.68 0.87 1.79
C PHE A 11 0.57 2.12 0.93
N ILE A 12 1.61 2.96 0.94
CA ILE A 12 1.61 4.24 0.22
C ILE A 12 2.84 4.25 -0.70
N GLY A 13 2.60 4.31 -2.01
CA GLY A 13 3.64 4.51 -3.00
C GLY A 13 3.60 5.95 -3.50
N ILE A 14 4.72 6.68 -3.38
CA ILE A 14 4.86 8.07 -3.85
C ILE A 14 5.91 8.09 -4.96
N ASP A 15 5.51 8.37 -6.18
CA ASP A 15 6.37 8.42 -7.36
C ASP A 15 6.73 9.85 -7.80
N ARG A 16 5.82 10.80 -7.57
CA ARG A 16 5.97 12.21 -7.94
C ARG A 16 6.31 13.06 -6.72
N TYR A 17 7.39 13.82 -6.84
CA TYR A 17 7.87 14.73 -5.80
C TYR A 17 8.03 16.14 -6.39
N ASN A 18 7.77 17.15 -5.57
CA ASN A 18 8.06 18.55 -5.89
C ASN A 18 9.45 18.94 -5.35
N ASN A 19 9.93 20.15 -5.68
CA ASN A 19 11.17 20.74 -5.17
C ASN A 19 12.47 20.06 -5.63
N GLY A 20 12.51 19.55 -6.88
CA GLY A 20 13.74 19.06 -7.50
C GLY A 20 14.18 17.65 -7.07
N ILE A 21 13.31 16.93 -6.35
CA ILE A 21 13.53 15.52 -6.02
C ILE A 21 13.21 14.68 -7.26
N SER A 22 14.16 13.83 -7.67
CA SER A 22 13.96 12.91 -8.79
C SER A 22 12.79 11.94 -8.52
N PRO A 23 11.92 11.70 -9.50
CA PRO A 23 10.79 10.79 -9.33
C PRO A 23 11.26 9.35 -9.10
N LEU A 24 10.51 8.62 -8.29
CA LEU A 24 10.75 7.19 -8.03
C LEU A 24 9.72 6.38 -8.82
N GLY A 25 10.03 6.13 -10.11
CA GLY A 25 9.07 5.59 -11.07
C GLY A 25 8.53 4.18 -10.78
N THR A 26 9.15 3.41 -9.88
CA THR A 26 8.70 2.06 -9.53
C THR A 26 7.84 2.01 -8.27
N THR A 27 7.81 3.08 -7.47
CA THR A 27 7.32 3.03 -6.08
C THR A 27 5.82 2.71 -5.99
N VAL A 28 5.02 3.12 -6.96
CA VAL A 28 3.58 2.73 -7.04
C VAL A 28 3.42 1.25 -7.35
N THR A 29 4.22 0.71 -8.27
CA THR A 29 4.24 -0.71 -8.61
C THR A 29 4.67 -1.56 -7.42
N ASP A 30 5.71 -1.12 -6.70
CA ASP A 30 6.23 -1.80 -5.50
C ASP A 30 5.18 -1.81 -4.38
N ALA A 31 4.53 -0.68 -4.10
CA ALA A 31 3.46 -0.60 -3.10
C ALA A 31 2.27 -1.52 -3.45
N THR A 32 1.93 -1.62 -4.73
CA THR A 32 0.86 -2.51 -5.23
C THR A 32 1.23 -3.99 -5.03
N ALA A 33 2.46 -4.38 -5.35
CA ALA A 33 2.94 -5.75 -5.18
C ALA A 33 2.97 -6.17 -3.69
N ILE A 34 3.38 -5.25 -2.81
CA ILE A 34 3.41 -5.50 -1.37
C ILE A 34 1.98 -5.63 -0.81
N ALA A 35 1.04 -4.79 -1.25
CA ALA A 35 -0.37 -4.90 -0.85
C ALA A 35 -0.98 -6.23 -1.29
N LEU A 36 -0.69 -6.68 -2.51
CA LEU A 36 -1.15 -7.98 -3.01
C LEU A 36 -0.56 -9.14 -2.18
N PHE A 37 0.74 -9.11 -1.89
CA PHE A 37 1.39 -10.11 -1.06
C PHE A 37 0.81 -10.15 0.37
N ALA A 38 0.58 -8.97 0.97
CA ALA A 38 -0.05 -8.85 2.28
C ALA A 38 -1.48 -9.43 2.30
N THR A 39 -2.22 -9.33 1.18
CA THR A 39 -3.55 -9.96 1.01
C THR A 39 -3.49 -11.47 1.05
N VAL A 40 -2.50 -12.06 0.39
CA VAL A 40 -2.32 -13.52 0.38
C VAL A 40 -1.94 -14.03 1.78
N MET A 41 -1.07 -13.32 2.49
CA MET A 41 -0.62 -13.74 3.83
C MET A 41 -1.66 -13.48 4.92
N HIS A 42 -2.43 -12.40 4.80
CA HIS A 42 -3.41 -11.97 5.80
C HIS A 42 -4.69 -11.43 5.13
N PRO A 43 -5.66 -12.30 4.79
CA PRO A 43 -6.83 -11.92 3.99
C PRO A 43 -7.84 -10.99 4.71
N THR A 44 -7.72 -10.79 6.03
CA THR A 44 -8.64 -9.96 6.84
C THR A 44 -8.30 -8.47 6.90
N LEU A 45 -7.40 -7.98 6.02
CA LEU A 45 -6.54 -6.83 6.31
C LEU A 45 -6.49 -5.73 5.22
N HIS A 46 -7.55 -5.47 4.44
CA HIS A 46 -7.45 -4.54 3.29
C HIS A 46 -8.49 -3.41 3.23
N SER A 47 -7.96 -2.18 3.17
CA SER A 47 -8.51 -1.07 2.37
C SER A 47 -7.38 -0.52 1.51
N LEU A 48 -7.43 -0.73 0.19
CA LEU A 48 -6.49 -0.14 -0.75
C LEU A 48 -6.97 1.27 -1.12
N LEU A 49 -6.24 2.31 -0.71
CA LEU A 49 -6.47 3.69 -1.13
C LEU A 49 -5.45 4.02 -2.23
N LEU A 50 -5.93 4.11 -3.46
CA LEU A 50 -5.17 4.64 -4.60
C LEU A 50 -5.77 6.00 -4.93
N GLU A 51 -4.97 7.06 -4.77
CA GLU A 51 -5.33 8.40 -5.21
C GLU A 51 -4.38 8.78 -6.35
N SER A 52 -4.96 9.01 -7.54
CA SER A 52 -4.24 9.44 -8.74
C SER A 52 -4.92 10.71 -9.27
N ASN A 53 -4.19 11.83 -9.19
CA ASN A 53 -4.50 13.08 -9.91
C ASN A 53 -4.02 13.01 -11.36
#